data_AF-A0A1Q7FD36-F1
#
_entry.id   AF-A0A1Q7FD36-F1
#
_cell.length_a   1.000
_cell.length_b   1.000
_cell.length_c   1.000
_cell.angle_alpha   90.00
_cell.angle_beta   90.00
_cell.angle_gamma   90.00
#
_symmetry.space_group_name_H-M   'P 1'
#
loop_
_entity.id
_entity.type
_entity.pdbx_description
1 polymer ?
#
loop_
_entity_poly.entity_id
_entity_poly.type
_entity_poly.pdbx_seq_one_letter_code
_entity_poly.pdbx_strand_id
1 'polypeptide(L)'
;MTDSAHPDVVPFAQGDPISPEQRAEITTHLRECGECRDLVLFIRKTNATLRYEGRVSRVAWAMRMSQDALEREIESGTSVADLLKRPPESPVSAHPAPTHPLTPVKK
;
A
#
# COMPACT_ATOMS: atom_id res chain seq x y z
N MET A 1 10.85 -26.16 -33.95
CA MET A 1 10.48 -25.75 -32.58
C MET A 1 11.59 -24.85 -32.11
N THR A 2 11.48 -23.55 -32.36
CA THR A 2 12.52 -22.58 -31.98
C THR A 2 12.40 -22.35 -30.48
N ASP A 3 13.41 -22.84 -29.77
CA ASP A 3 13.71 -22.44 -28.40
C ASP A 3 14.13 -20.96 -28.48
N SER A 4 13.14 -20.06 -28.56
CA SER A 4 13.38 -18.62 -28.49
C SER A 4 13.71 -18.33 -27.04
N ALA A 5 15.00 -18.40 -26.69
CA ALA A 5 15.49 -18.08 -25.35
C ALA A 5 14.92 -16.72 -24.93
N HIS A 6 14.01 -16.73 -23.95
CA HIS A 6 13.44 -15.51 -23.41
C HIS A 6 14.51 -14.80 -22.58
N PRO A 7 14.84 -13.53 -22.86
CA PRO A 7 15.77 -12.78 -22.02
C PRO A 7 15.18 -12.60 -20.63
N ASP A 8 16.05 -12.46 -19.63
CA ASP A 8 15.59 -12.17 -18.27
C ASP A 8 15.01 -10.75 -18.20
N VAL A 9 13.67 -10.67 -18.17
CA VAL A 9 12.92 -9.41 -18.13
C VAL A 9 12.69 -8.90 -16.70
N VAL A 10 13.06 -9.67 -15.66
CA VAL A 10 12.77 -9.32 -14.27
C VAL A 10 13.50 -8.05 -13.82
N PRO A 11 14.82 -7.90 -14.02
CA PRO A 11 15.54 -6.67 -13.65
C PRO A 11 15.00 -5.44 -14.40
N PHE A 12 14.64 -5.62 -15.68
CA PHE A 12 14.01 -4.59 -16.49
C PHE A 12 12.63 -4.17 -15.94
N ALA A 13 11.84 -5.12 -15.45
CA ALA A 13 10.52 -4.84 -14.87
C ALA A 13 10.61 -4.17 -13.49
N GLN A 14 11.60 -4.54 -12.68
CA GLN A 14 11.86 -3.97 -11.36
C GLN A 14 12.45 -2.55 -11.44
N GLY A 15 13.06 -2.21 -12.58
CA GLY A 15 13.76 -0.94 -12.78
C GLY A 15 15.20 -0.97 -12.26
N ASP A 16 15.75 -2.17 -12.09
CA ASP A 16 17.10 -2.37 -11.60
C ASP A 16 18.13 -1.91 -12.64
N PRO A 17 19.37 -1.60 -12.19
CA PRO A 17 20.46 -1.28 -13.09
C PRO A 17 20.72 -2.46 -14.04
N ILE A 18 20.56 -2.23 -15.33
CA ILE A 18 20.92 -3.17 -16.42
C ILE A 18 21.75 -2.44 -17.46
N SER A 19 22.54 -3.19 -18.23
CA SER A 19 23.35 -2.59 -19.29
C SER A 19 22.46 -1.99 -20.40
N PRO A 20 22.94 -0.98 -21.14
CA PRO A 20 22.21 -0.43 -22.28
C PRO A 20 21.91 -1.47 -23.37
N GLU A 21 22.84 -2.42 -23.57
CA GLU A 21 22.71 -3.51 -24.54
C GLU A 21 21.58 -4.47 -24.13
N GLN A 22 21.59 -4.94 -22.88
CA GLN A 22 20.54 -5.80 -22.34
C GLN A 22 19.17 -5.12 -22.36
N ARG A 23 19.13 -3.80 -22.09
CA ARG A 23 17.90 -3.01 -22.20
C ARG A 23 17.37 -2.98 -23.64
N ALA A 24 18.24 -2.83 -24.64
CA ALA A 24 17.85 -2.80 -26.04
C ALA A 24 17.35 -4.17 -26.52
N GLU A 25 18.00 -5.25 -26.09
CA GLU A 25 17.59 -6.63 -26.36
C GLU A 25 16.20 -6.92 -25.79
N ILE A 26 15.99 -6.67 -24.50
CA ILE A 26 14.69 -6.85 -23.84
C ILE A 26 13.62 -5.99 -24.52
N THR A 27 13.92 -4.73 -24.83
CA THR A 27 12.96 -3.83 -25.51
C THR A 27 12.54 -4.37 -26.88
N THR A 28 13.47 -4.97 -27.61
CA THR A 28 13.20 -5.59 -28.91
C THR A 28 12.34 -6.83 -28.74
N HIS A 29 12.72 -7.73 -27.83
CA HIS A 29 11.95 -8.96 -27.52
C HIS A 29 10.51 -8.66 -27.10
N LEU A 30 10.29 -7.64 -26.26
CA LEU A 30 8.96 -7.23 -25.79
C LEU A 30 8.02 -6.74 -26.89
N ARG A 31 8.52 -6.39 -28.08
CA ARG A 31 7.67 -6.03 -29.23
C ARG A 31 6.99 -7.26 -29.83
N GLU A 32 7.64 -8.41 -29.78
CA GLU A 32 7.24 -9.63 -30.47
C GLU A 32 6.71 -10.70 -29.50
N CYS A 33 7.12 -10.68 -28.22
CA CYS A 33 6.70 -11.64 -27.21
C CYS A 33 5.64 -11.07 -26.26
N GLY A 34 4.40 -11.55 -26.40
CA GLY A 34 3.28 -11.17 -25.53
C GLY A 34 3.45 -11.64 -24.08
N GLU A 35 3.93 -12.86 -23.86
CA GLU A 35 4.10 -13.44 -22.51
C GLU A 35 5.11 -12.65 -21.67
N CYS A 36 6.25 -12.26 -22.25
CA CYS A 36 7.22 -11.40 -21.56
C CYS A 36 6.63 -10.01 -21.25
N ARG A 37 5.77 -9.48 -22.12
CA ARG A 37 5.10 -8.20 -21.89
C ARG A 37 4.16 -8.28 -20.70
N ASP A 38 3.36 -9.35 -20.62
CA ASP A 38 2.44 -9.57 -19.52
C ASP A 38 3.18 -9.78 -18.20
N LEU A 39 4.29 -10.52 -18.20
CA LEU A 39 5.15 -10.68 -17.04
C LEU A 39 5.73 -9.33 -16.55
N VAL A 40 6.25 -8.50 -17.45
CA VAL A 40 6.75 -7.16 -17.10
C VAL A 40 5.64 -6.29 -16.49
N LEU A 41 4.44 -6.32 -17.09
CA LEU A 41 3.30 -5.58 -16.57
C LEU A 41 2.86 -6.07 -15.19
N PHE A 42 2.84 -7.39 -14.99
CA PHE A 42 2.51 -8.01 -13.71
C PHE A 42 3.49 -7.56 -12.62
N ILE A 43 4.80 -7.71 -12.84
CA ILE A 43 5.82 -7.31 -11.86
C ILE A 43 5.71 -5.83 -11.52
N ARG A 44 5.50 -4.96 -12.52
CA ARG A 44 5.33 -3.51 -12.29
C ARG A 44 4.10 -3.19 -11.44
N LYS A 45 2.96 -3.83 -11.73
CA LYS A 45 1.73 -3.64 -10.95
C LYS A 45 1.89 -4.13 -9.52
N THR A 46 2.42 -5.34 -9.32
CA THR A 46 2.67 -5.91 -7.99
C THR A 46 3.60 -5.02 -7.16
N ASN A 47 4.69 -4.54 -7.76
CA ASN A 47 5.61 -3.62 -7.07
C ASN A 47 4.95 -2.27 -6.74
N ALA A 48 4.08 -1.76 -7.60
CA ALA A 48 3.32 -0.54 -7.32
C ALA A 48 2.37 -0.73 -6.12
N THR A 49 1.65 -1.86 -6.07
CA THR A 49 0.77 -2.22 -4.96
C THR A 49 1.54 -2.33 -3.65
N LEU A 50 2.64 -3.09 -3.61
CA LEU A 50 3.46 -3.25 -2.41
C LEU A 50 4.02 -1.90 -1.90
N ARG A 51 4.43 -1.02 -2.81
CA ARG A 51 4.89 0.34 -2.44
C ARG A 51 3.77 1.22 -1.91
N TYR A 52 2.55 1.05 -2.42
CA TYR A 52 1.37 1.76 -1.94
C TYR A 52 1.00 1.29 -0.53
N GLU A 53 0.84 -0.02 -0.32
CA GLU A 53 0.54 -0.60 1.00
C GLU A 53 1.59 -0.17 2.04
N GLY A 54 2.88 -0.31 1.73
CA GLY A 54 3.95 0.13 2.64
C GLY A 54 3.95 1.64 2.92
N ARG A 55 3.39 2.46 2.03
CA ARG A 55 3.19 3.90 2.28
C ARG A 55 2.00 4.12 3.21
N VAL A 56 0.88 3.46 2.96
CA VAL A 56 -0.33 3.53 3.81
C VAL A 56 0.03 3.13 5.23
N SER A 57 0.73 2.00 5.44
CA SER A 57 1.13 1.56 6.78
C SER A 57 2.00 2.60 7.51
N ARG A 58 2.93 3.27 6.80
CA ARG A 58 3.76 4.34 7.40
C ARG A 58 2.95 5.58 7.79
N VAL A 59 1.99 5.98 6.96
CA VAL A 59 1.11 7.13 7.26
C VAL A 59 0.21 6.79 8.44
N ALA A 60 -0.40 5.61 8.46
CA ALA A 60 -1.24 5.14 9.55
C ALA A 60 -0.49 5.15 10.88
N TRP A 61 0.76 4.65 10.88
CA TRP A 61 1.64 4.69 12.04
C TRP A 61 1.93 6.13 12.50
N ALA A 62 2.31 7.03 11.58
CA ALA A 62 2.60 8.43 11.91
C ALA A 62 1.38 9.16 12.49
N MET A 63 0.19 8.79 12.04
CA MET A 63 -1.09 9.34 12.46
C MET A 63 -1.71 8.62 13.66
N ARG A 64 -1.04 7.61 14.23
CA ARG A 64 -1.54 6.78 15.35
C ARG A 64 -2.93 6.19 15.09
N MET A 65 -3.22 5.79 13.86
CA MET A 65 -4.45 5.11 13.45
C MET A 65 -4.14 3.73 12.89
N SER A 66 -5.14 2.84 12.83
CA SER A 66 -4.97 1.56 12.14
C SER A 66 -4.94 1.75 10.62
N GLN A 67 -4.30 0.82 9.91
CA GLN A 67 -4.25 0.83 8.45
C GLN A 67 -5.67 0.82 7.85
N ASP A 68 -6.55 -0.06 8.32
CA ASP A 68 -7.95 -0.13 7.86
C ASP A 68 -8.72 1.19 8.06
N ALA A 69 -8.41 1.95 9.12
CA ALA A 69 -9.07 3.23 9.37
C ALA A 69 -8.60 4.29 8.37
N LEU A 70 -7.30 4.32 8.06
CA LEU A 70 -6.74 5.20 7.05
C LEU A 70 -7.24 4.84 5.65
N GLU A 71 -7.32 3.55 5.32
CA GLU A 71 -7.81 3.09 4.01
C GLU A 71 -9.25 3.53 3.77
N ARG A 72 -10.14 3.38 4.77
CA ARG A 72 -11.52 3.88 4.69
C ARG A 72 -11.60 5.39 4.45
N GLU A 73 -10.72 6.19 5.06
CA GLU A 73 -10.67 7.64 4.83
C GLU A 73 -10.17 7.98 3.42
N ILE A 74 -9.20 7.24 2.89
CA ILE A 74 -8.73 7.43 1.52
C ILE A 74 -9.83 7.02 0.52
N GLU A 75 -10.53 5.91 0.75
CA GLU A 75 -11.65 5.43 -0.07
C GLU A 75 -12.84 6.38 -0.06
N SER A 76 -13.11 7.05 1.06
CA SER A 76 -14.16 8.08 1.16
C SER A 76 -13.76 9.42 0.50
N GLY A 77 -12.54 9.52 -0.04
CA GLY A 77 -12.02 10.70 -0.72
C GLY A 77 -11.32 11.70 0.18
N THR A 78 -11.12 11.39 1.47
CA THR A 78 -10.34 12.24 2.37
C THR A 78 -8.85 12.12 2.06
N SER A 79 -8.21 13.24 1.73
CA SER A 79 -6.76 13.24 1.49
C SER A 79 -5.98 13.14 2.80
N VAL A 80 -4.80 12.53 2.76
CA VAL A 80 -3.87 12.50 3.91
C VAL A 80 -3.54 13.92 4.41
N ALA A 81 -3.48 14.90 3.50
CA ALA A 81 -3.23 16.29 3.85
C ALA A 81 -4.38 16.91 4.66
N ASP A 82 -5.63 16.50 4.39
CA ASP A 82 -6.80 16.97 5.15
C ASP A 82 -6.86 16.29 6.52
N LEU A 83 -6.44 15.03 6.61
CA LEU A 83 -6.35 14.34 7.90
C LEU A 83 -5.29 14.97 8.82
N LEU A 84 -4.17 15.47 8.29
CA LEU A 84 -3.14 16.18 9.08
C LEU A 84 -3.63 17.51 9.67
N LYS A 85 -4.64 18.13 9.05
CA LYS A 85 -5.25 19.37 9.53
C LYS A 85 -6.34 19.12 10.58
N ARG A 86 -6.79 17.88 10.74
CA ARG A 86 -7.76 17.55 11.80
C ARG A 86 -7.07 17.75 13.15
N PRO A 87 -7.70 18.48 14.08
CA PRO A 87 -7.27 18.48 15.46
C PRO A 87 -7.17 17.02 15.94
N PRO A 88 -6.16 16.63 16.71
CA PRO A 88 -6.20 15.34 17.39
C PRO A 88 -7.45 15.39 18.25
N GLU A 89 -8.51 14.69 17.86
CA GLU A 89 -9.72 14.67 18.64
C GLU A 89 -9.33 14.20 20.03
N SER A 90 -9.54 15.11 21.00
CA SER A 90 -9.46 14.85 22.43
C SER A 90 -10.14 13.51 22.70
N PRO A 91 -9.57 12.62 23.53
CA PRO A 91 -10.10 11.28 23.72
C PRO A 91 -11.60 11.37 23.96
N VAL A 92 -12.38 10.82 23.03
CA VAL A 92 -13.82 10.70 23.17
C VAL A 92 -14.06 10.00 24.49
N SER A 93 -14.68 10.76 25.39
CA SER A 93 -15.12 10.48 26.75
C SER A 93 -14.77 9.13 27.35
N ALA A 94 -14.16 9.21 28.53
CA ALA A 94 -14.26 8.19 29.57
C ALA A 94 -15.59 7.45 29.49
N HIS A 95 -15.52 6.12 29.43
CA HIS A 95 -16.65 5.26 29.73
C HIS A 95 -17.46 5.85 30.90
N PRO A 96 -18.79 5.95 30.81
CA PRO A 96 -19.57 6.28 31.98
C PRO A 96 -19.25 5.23 33.05
N ALA A 97 -18.78 5.70 34.21
CA ALA A 97 -18.60 4.86 35.37
C ALA A 97 -19.88 4.05 35.60
N PRO A 98 -19.82 2.75 35.89
CA PRO A 98 -20.99 2.04 36.39
C PRO A 98 -21.40 2.71 37.70
N THR A 99 -22.43 3.54 37.65
CA THR A 99 -23.14 4.03 38.83
C THR A 99 -23.80 2.83 39.48
N HIS A 100 -23.07 2.15 40.36
CA HIS A 100 -23.70 1.28 41.33
C HIS A 100 -24.52 2.16 42.27
N PRO A 101 -25.84 1.93 42.40
CA PRO A 101 -26.63 2.63 43.39
C PRO A 101 -26.15 2.19 44.78
N LEU A 102 -25.70 3.18 45.57
CA LEU A 102 -25.59 3.06 47.01
C LEU A 102 -26.98 2.72 47.55
N THR A 103 -27.19 1.48 47.96
CA THR A 103 -28.29 1.16 48.87
C THR A 103 -27.86 1.57 50.28
N PRO A 104 -28.55 2.52 50.93
CA PRO A 104 -28.53 2.59 52.37
C PRO A 104 -29.52 1.54 52.89
N VAL A 105 -29.24 0.92 54.03
CA VAL A 105 -30.15 0.89 55.18
C VAL A 105 -29.47 0.20 56.35
N LYS A 106 -29.47 0.93 57.47
CA LYS A 106 -29.11 0.55 58.82
C LYS A 106 -30.18 -0.37 59.42
N LYS A 107 -29.78 -1.41 60.14
CA LYS A 107 -29.92 -1.57 61.60
C LYS A 107 -29.45 -2.96 62.02
#